data_AF-A0A2U2XA77-F1
#
_entry.id   AF-A0A2U2XA77-F1
#
_cell.length_a   1.000
_cell.length_b   1.000
_cell.length_c   1.000
_cell.angle_alpha   90.00
_cell.angle_beta   90.00
_cell.angle_gamma   90.00
#
_symmetry.space_group_name_H-M   'P 1'
#
loop_
_entity.id
_entity.type
_entity.pdbx_description
1 polymer ?
#
loop_
_entity_poly.entity_id
_entity_poly.type
_entity_poly.pdbx_seq_one_letter_code
_entity_poly.pdbx_strand_id
1 'polypeptide(L)'
;MIAEILQGEAVDYKGFQIWNIASFKEFLEGNAEIKEIANAALKLTNERKEQLINKPVKDSIELMQEVLDQIEDQHFLVFEKNDEVYEGLKMMQRSKILDINVNEMDDQHAYVMIMDKDSLKAF
;
A
#
# COMPACT_ATOMS: atom_id res chain seq x y z
N MET A 1 1.53 -9.08 -15.52
CA MET A 1 0.63 -9.36 -14.37
C MET A 1 0.27 -8.11 -13.59
N ILE A 2 1.15 -7.43 -12.83
CA ILE A 2 0.79 -6.15 -12.15
C ILE A 2 0.50 -5.03 -13.15
N ALA A 3 1.29 -4.91 -14.22
CA ALA A 3 1.02 -3.97 -15.30
C ALA A 3 -0.30 -4.27 -16.05
N GLU A 4 -0.80 -5.51 -16.02
CA GLU A 4 -2.09 -5.87 -16.63
C GLU A 4 -3.26 -5.54 -15.72
N ILE A 5 -3.09 -5.66 -14.39
CA ILE A 5 -4.03 -5.15 -13.39
C ILE A 5 -4.15 -3.62 -13.56
N LEU A 6 -3.03 -2.90 -13.63
CA LEU A 6 -3.02 -1.45 -13.81
C LEU A 6 -3.43 -0.95 -15.20
N GLN A 7 -3.42 -1.79 -16.25
CA GLN A 7 -3.87 -1.39 -17.60
C GLN A 7 -5.28 -1.87 -17.96
N GLY A 8 -5.70 -3.04 -17.45
CA GLY A 8 -7.02 -3.62 -17.72
C GLY A 8 -8.10 -3.12 -16.76
N GLU A 9 -7.74 -2.79 -15.52
CA GLU A 9 -8.69 -2.38 -14.48
C GLU A 9 -8.65 -0.88 -14.17
N ALA A 10 -7.70 -0.12 -14.74
CA ALA A 10 -7.60 1.34 -14.55
C ALA A 10 -8.77 2.15 -15.11
N VAL A 11 -9.79 1.50 -15.67
CA VAL A 11 -11.01 2.16 -16.13
C VAL A 11 -11.99 2.42 -14.98
N ASP A 12 -11.90 1.70 -13.84
CA ASP A 12 -12.91 1.76 -12.77
C ASP A 12 -12.41 2.17 -11.37
N TYR A 13 -11.12 2.47 -11.19
CA TYR A 13 -10.63 2.90 -9.88
C TYR A 13 -10.75 4.43 -9.70
N LYS A 14 -11.48 4.86 -8.66
CA LYS A 14 -11.58 6.26 -8.23
C LYS A 14 -11.00 6.42 -6.82
N GLY A 15 -10.70 7.67 -6.44
CA GLY A 15 -10.30 7.98 -5.07
C GLY A 15 -8.87 7.57 -4.71
N PHE A 16 -7.93 7.59 -5.67
CA PHE A 16 -6.54 7.24 -5.39
C PHE A 16 -5.94 8.15 -4.32
N GLN A 17 -5.45 7.53 -3.25
CA GLN A 17 -4.66 8.20 -2.22
C GLN A 17 -3.34 7.46 -2.04
N ILE A 18 -2.27 8.20 -1.79
CA ILE A 18 -0.99 7.62 -1.38
C ILE A 18 -0.74 8.00 0.06
N TRP A 19 -0.49 6.98 0.87
CA TRP A 19 0.00 7.14 2.21
C TRP A 19 1.49 6.78 2.26
N ASN A 20 2.29 7.75 2.71
CA ASN A 20 3.73 7.59 2.92
C ASN A 20 4.00 7.03 4.32
N ILE A 21 4.83 5.99 4.41
CA ILE A 21 5.17 5.30 5.65
C ILE A 21 6.70 5.25 5.80
N ALA A 22 7.23 5.97 6.79
CA ALA A 22 8.66 6.01 7.09
C ALA A 22 9.12 4.83 7.96
N SER A 23 8.20 4.21 8.72
CA SER A 23 8.52 3.11 9.63
C SER A 23 7.33 2.17 9.85
N PHE A 24 7.61 0.90 10.22
CA PHE A 24 6.54 -0.04 10.58
C PHE A 24 5.72 0.43 11.80
N LYS A 25 6.33 1.22 12.69
CA LYS A 25 5.60 1.86 13.79
C LYS A 25 4.55 2.84 13.28
N GLU A 26 4.92 3.68 12.32
CA GLU A 26 4.00 4.65 11.71
C GLU A 26 2.84 3.94 11.02
N PHE A 27 3.09 2.81 10.35
CA PHE A 27 2.03 1.97 9.80
C PHE A 27 1.02 1.51 10.87
N LEU A 28 1.51 0.97 11.99
CA LEU A 28 0.65 0.51 13.09
C LEU A 28 -0.07 1.65 13.83
N GLU A 29 0.47 2.87 13.81
CA GLU A 29 -0.10 4.02 14.51
C GLU A 29 -0.98 4.91 13.62
N GLY A 30 -0.88 4.77 12.30
CA GLY A 30 -1.60 5.61 11.33
C GLY A 30 -3.12 5.38 11.29
N ASN A 31 -3.58 4.19 11.68
CA ASN A 31 -5.02 3.89 11.80
C ASN A 31 -5.27 2.87 12.92
N ALA A 32 -6.25 3.15 13.78
CA ALA A 32 -6.64 2.26 14.87
C ALA A 32 -7.12 0.88 14.37
N GLU A 33 -7.83 0.84 13.24
CA GLU A 33 -8.31 -0.39 12.61
C GLU A 33 -7.14 -1.25 12.11
N ILE A 34 -6.18 -0.65 11.41
CA ILE A 34 -4.95 -1.32 10.96
C ILE A 34 -4.21 -1.93 12.14
N LYS A 35 -4.12 -1.21 13.26
CA LYS A 35 -3.49 -1.71 14.47
C LYS A 35 -4.19 -2.95 15.02
N GLU A 36 -5.52 -2.93 15.08
CA GLU A 36 -6.32 -4.06 15.56
C GLU A 36 -6.18 -5.27 14.64
N ILE A 37 -6.29 -5.07 13.33
CA ILE A 37 -6.11 -6.11 12.31
C ILE A 37 -4.70 -6.67 12.38
N ALA A 38 -3.66 -5.84 12.41
CA ALA A 38 -2.27 -6.28 12.54
C ALA A 38 -2.06 -7.11 13.81
N ASN A 39 -2.66 -6.72 14.94
CA ASN A 39 -2.58 -7.49 16.17
C ASN A 39 -3.28 -8.86 16.07
N ALA A 40 -4.43 -8.92 15.41
CA ALA A 40 -5.20 -10.14 15.22
C ALA A 40 -4.57 -11.09 14.20
N ALA A 41 -4.22 -10.56 13.02
CA ALA A 41 -3.60 -11.26 11.90
C ALA A 41 -2.26 -11.86 12.26
N LEU A 42 -1.39 -11.05 12.86
CA LEU A 42 0.00 -11.39 13.01
C LEU A 42 0.29 -12.15 14.32
N LYS A 43 -0.69 -12.21 15.24
CA LYS A 43 -0.57 -12.79 16.59
C LYS A 43 0.78 -12.46 17.24
N LEU A 44 1.29 -11.25 17.01
CA LEU A 44 2.68 -10.93 17.30
C LEU A 44 2.84 -10.88 18.81
N THR A 45 3.79 -11.68 19.31
CA THR A 45 4.34 -11.45 20.63
C THR A 45 4.95 -10.05 20.69
N ASN A 46 5.00 -9.45 21.88
CA ASN A 46 5.60 -8.12 22.06
C ASN A 46 7.04 -8.07 21.51
N GLU A 47 7.80 -9.14 21.68
CA GLU A 47 9.16 -9.29 21.15
C GLU A 47 9.22 -9.18 19.61
N ARG A 48 8.29 -9.81 18.90
CA ARG A 48 8.25 -9.74 17.44
C ARG A 48 7.80 -8.37 16.93
N LYS A 49 6.92 -7.67 17.67
CA LYS A 49 6.57 -6.27 17.38
C LYS A 49 7.78 -5.35 17.53
N GLU A 50 8.53 -5.48 18.61
CA GLU A 50 9.74 -4.68 18.84
C GLU A 50 10.80 -4.92 17.77
N GLN A 51 10.96 -6.16 17.31
CA GLN A 51 11.88 -6.46 16.19
C GLN A 51 11.43 -5.80 14.89
N LEU A 52 10.13 -5.80 14.58
CA LEU A 52 9.60 -5.19 13.35
C LEU A 52 9.69 -3.66 13.38
N ILE A 53 9.41 -3.04 14.52
CA ILE A 53 9.50 -1.58 14.70
C ILE A 53 10.92 -1.05 14.47
N ASN A 54 11.94 -1.85 14.78
CA ASN A 54 13.34 -1.45 14.64
C ASN A 54 13.97 -1.82 13.28
N LYS A 55 13.22 -2.51 12.40
CA LYS A 55 13.70 -2.86 11.07
C LYS A 55 13.41 -1.75 10.06
N PRO A 56 14.19 -1.67 8.97
CA PRO A 56 13.81 -0.87 7.80
C PRO A 56 12.38 -1.19 7.37
N VAL A 57 11.59 -0.16 7.06
CA VAL A 57 10.17 -0.33 6.69
C VAL A 57 9.97 -1.24 5.49
N LYS A 58 10.95 -1.24 4.57
CA LYS A 58 10.98 -2.07 3.37
C LYS A 58 10.93 -3.57 3.65
N ASP A 59 11.61 -4.00 4.71
CA ASP A 59 11.63 -5.40 5.14
C ASP A 59 10.26 -5.88 5.65
N SER A 60 9.32 -4.93 5.82
CA SER A 60 7.97 -5.18 6.32
C SER A 60 6.89 -4.96 5.24
N ILE A 61 7.24 -4.76 3.97
CA ILE A 61 6.26 -4.50 2.88
C ILE A 61 5.26 -5.65 2.74
N GLU A 62 5.74 -6.90 2.64
CA GLU A 62 4.87 -8.08 2.52
C GLU A 62 3.92 -8.18 3.71
N LEU A 63 4.44 -7.92 4.92
CA LEU A 63 3.66 -7.95 6.15
C LEU A 63 2.58 -6.85 6.18
N MET A 64 2.90 -5.65 5.70
CA MET A 64 1.95 -4.55 5.59
C MET A 64 0.85 -4.89 4.59
N GLN A 65 1.20 -5.50 3.44
CA GLN A 65 0.22 -5.97 2.46
C GLN A 65 -0.72 -7.01 3.07
N GLU A 66 -0.20 -8.04 3.76
CA GLU A 66 -1.01 -9.07 4.43
C GLU A 66 -2.01 -8.51 5.45
N VAL A 67 -1.63 -7.44 6.16
CA VAL A 67 -2.51 -6.75 7.11
C VAL A 67 -3.61 -5.99 6.37
N LEU A 68 -3.24 -5.22 5.35
CA LEU A 68 -4.17 -4.39 4.60
C LEU A 68 -5.15 -5.22 3.76
N ASP A 69 -4.75 -6.40 3.28
CA ASP A 69 -5.61 -7.33 2.54
C ASP A 69 -6.77 -7.89 3.38
N GLN A 70 -6.75 -7.73 4.71
CA GLN A 70 -7.86 -8.09 5.58
C GLN A 70 -8.93 -6.99 5.71
N ILE A 71 -8.67 -5.79 5.17
CA ILE A 71 -9.65 -4.71 5.11
C ILE A 71 -10.45 -4.88 3.82
N GLU A 72 -11.70 -5.35 3.94
CA GLU A 72 -12.49 -5.75 2.77
C GLU A 72 -13.06 -4.58 1.94
N ASP A 73 -13.14 -3.39 2.53
CA ASP A 73 -13.83 -2.21 1.98
C ASP A 73 -12.99 -1.41 0.97
N GLN A 74 -11.67 -1.59 0.96
CA GLN A 74 -10.75 -0.85 0.10
C GLN A 74 -9.72 -1.79 -0.52
N HIS A 75 -9.17 -1.39 -1.66
CA HIS A 75 -8.02 -2.06 -2.26
C HIS A 75 -6.75 -1.33 -1.89
N PHE A 76 -5.78 -2.07 -1.36
CA PHE A 76 -4.48 -1.55 -0.94
C PHE A 76 -3.37 -2.18 -1.76
N LEU A 77 -2.40 -1.37 -2.17
CA LEU A 77 -1.16 -1.83 -2.77
C LEU A 77 0.01 -1.18 -2.05
N VAL A 78 0.84 -1.99 -1.39
CA VAL A 78 2.07 -1.56 -0.73
C VAL A 78 3.23 -1.69 -1.70
N PHE A 79 4.01 -0.62 -1.84
CA PHE A 79 5.10 -0.56 -2.81
C PHE A 79 6.26 0.32 -2.32
N GLU A 80 7.40 0.19 -2.96
CA GLU A 80 8.58 1.04 -2.74
C GLU A 80 9.00 1.77 -4.01
N LYS A 81 9.84 2.79 -3.85
CA LYS A 81 10.37 3.50 -5.01
C LYS A 81 11.22 2.56 -5.86
N ASN A 82 11.02 2.63 -7.18
CA ASN A 82 11.69 1.83 -8.22
C ASN A 82 11.26 0.36 -8.29
N ASP A 83 10.18 -0.05 -7.63
CA ASP A 83 9.57 -1.34 -7.89
C ASP A 83 8.65 -1.32 -9.13
N GLU A 84 8.07 -2.47 -9.48
CA GLU A 84 7.21 -2.60 -10.65
C GLU A 84 5.93 -1.73 -10.55
N VAL A 85 5.40 -1.54 -9.33
CA VAL A 85 4.21 -0.72 -9.08
C VAL A 85 4.54 0.75 -9.30
N TYR A 86 5.67 1.22 -8.75
CA TYR A 86 6.17 2.58 -8.95
C TYR A 86 6.37 2.92 -10.42
N GLU A 87 6.94 2.02 -11.21
CA GLU A 87 7.09 2.22 -12.66
C GLU A 87 5.74 2.25 -13.37
N GLY A 88 4.78 1.41 -12.97
CA GLY A 88 3.40 1.46 -13.44
C GLY A 88 2.74 2.81 -13.16
N LEU A 89 2.86 3.32 -11.94
CA LEU A 89 2.31 4.62 -11.54
C LEU A 89 2.93 5.78 -12.32
N LYS A 90 4.25 5.74 -12.59
CA LYS A 90 4.91 6.73 -13.46
C LYS A 90 4.32 6.73 -14.87
N MET A 91 4.01 5.56 -15.43
CA MET A 91 3.38 5.47 -16.75
C MET A 91 1.97 6.07 -16.74
N MET A 92 1.19 5.82 -15.69
CA MET A 92 -0.16 6.36 -15.55
C MET A 92 -0.16 7.88 -15.30
N GLN A 93 0.77 8.40 -14.50
CA GLN A 93 0.96 9.85 -14.29
C GLN A 93 1.30 10.54 -15.63
N ARG A 94 2.23 9.97 -16.41
CA ARG A 94 2.57 10.47 -17.76
C ARG A 94 1.37 10.46 -18.72
N SER A 95 0.45 9.52 -18.52
CA SER A 95 -0.77 9.37 -19.31
C SER A 95 -1.92 10.27 -18.81
N LYS A 96 -1.69 11.10 -17.77
CA LYS A 96 -2.68 11.99 -17.14
C LYS A 96 -3.92 11.27 -16.60
N ILE A 97 -3.79 9.98 -16.30
CA ILE A 97 -4.83 9.17 -15.68
C ILE A 97 -4.82 9.37 -14.16
N LEU A 98 -3.63 9.59 -13.61
CA LEU A 98 -3.38 9.80 -12.19
C LEU A 98 -2.79 11.20 -11.95
N ASP A 99 -3.39 11.94 -11.02
CA ASP A 99 -2.89 13.24 -10.55
C ASP A 99 -2.10 13.06 -9.25
N ILE A 100 -1.05 12.23 -9.31
CA ILE A 100 -0.16 11.96 -8.18
C ILE A 100 1.28 12.18 -8.61
N ASN A 101 2.06 12.90 -7.80
CA ASN A 101 3.47 13.14 -8.09
C ASN A 101 4.34 12.05 -7.43
N VAL A 102 4.60 10.96 -8.16
CA VAL A 102 5.43 9.87 -7.62
C VAL A 102 6.94 10.19 -7.64
N ASN A 103 7.38 11.24 -8.34
CA ASN A 103 8.81 11.55 -8.46
C ASN A 103 9.46 12.07 -7.16
N GLU A 104 8.66 12.53 -6.20
CA GLU A 104 9.13 13.06 -4.91
C GLU A 104 9.23 11.98 -3.82
N MET A 105 9.00 10.72 -4.18
CA MET A 105 9.10 9.59 -3.25
C MET A 105 10.55 9.38 -2.77
N ASP A 106 10.69 9.23 -1.46
CA ASP A 106 11.88 8.82 -0.75
C ASP A 106 12.17 7.31 -0.91
N ASP A 107 13.45 6.99 -1.11
CA ASP A 107 13.98 5.63 -1.28
C ASP A 107 14.05 4.83 0.02
N GLN A 108 13.79 5.42 1.20
CA GLN A 108 13.82 4.74 2.50
C GLN A 108 12.43 4.45 3.06
N HIS A 109 11.38 4.89 2.36
CA HIS A 109 10.00 4.79 2.80
C HIS A 109 9.26 3.68 2.03
N ALA A 110 8.16 3.21 2.61
CA ALA A 110 7.16 2.42 1.92
C ALA A 110 5.94 3.30 1.62
N TYR A 111 5.19 2.95 0.58
CA TYR A 111 4.02 3.67 0.14
C TYR A 111 2.84 2.71 0.08
N VAL A 112 1.67 3.18 0.50
CA VAL A 112 0.41 2.47 0.35
C VAL A 112 -0.44 3.26 -0.60
N MET A 113 -0.74 2.68 -1.75
CA MET A 113 -1.81 3.17 -2.62
C MET A 113 -3.13 2.62 -2.11
N ILE A 114 -4.04 3.53 -1.76
CA ILE A 114 -5.40 3.24 -1.32
C ILE A 114 -6.33 3.56 -2.49
N MET A 115 -7.21 2.62 -2.81
CA MET A 115 -8.22 2.74 -3.85
C MET A 115 -9.57 2.36 -3.28
N ASP A 116 -10.60 3.15 -3.62
CA ASP A 116 -11.96 2.76 -3.30
C ASP A 116 -12.31 1.53 -4.13
N LYS A 117 -12.95 0.56 -3.48
CA LYS A 117 -13.54 -0.59 -4.16
C LYS A 117 -14.80 -0.10 -4.88
N ASP A 118 -14.63 0.54 -6.04
CA ASP A 118 -15.75 0.84 -6.93
C ASP A 118 -16.37 -0.54 -7.26
N SER A 119 -17.56 -0.79 -6.69
CA SER A 119 -18.17 -2.12 -6.65
C SER A 119 -18.12 -2.75 -8.04
N LEU A 120 -17.31 -3.81 -8.17
CA LEU A 120 -17.25 -4.73 -9.30
C LEU A 120 -18.67 -5.00 -9.80
N LYS A 121 -19.16 -4.17 -10.73
CA LYS A 121 -20.25 -4.56 -11.60
C LYS A 121 -19.58 -5.41 -12.66
N ALA A 122 -19.50 -6.68 -12.34
CA ALA A 122 -19.29 -7.74 -13.31
C ALA A 122 -20.21 -7.46 -14.51
N PHE A 123 -19.59 -7.16 -15.65
CA PHE A 123 -20.24 -7.16 -16.96
C PHE A 123 -19.91 -8.47 -17.66
#